data_AF-A0A2R6XZ81-F1
#
_entry.id   AF-A0A2R6XZ81-F1
#
_cell.length_a   1.000
_cell.length_b   1.000
_cell.length_c   1.000
_cell.angle_alpha   90.00
_cell.angle_beta   90.00
_cell.angle_gamma   90.00
#
_symmetry.space_group_name_H-M   'P 1'
#
loop_
_entity.id
_entity.type
_entity.pdbx_description
1 polymer ?
#
loop_
_entity_poly.entity_id
_entity_poly.type
_entity_poly.pdbx_seq_one_letter_code
_entity_poly.pdbx_strand_id
1 'polypeptide(L)'
;MMVLSSLFVVGTSMLAGAFWSLDLVSPTMQMVATWMPQGWALDALGLAFNGESGAGVYVAGGKLFLTGVIAFSLSLLWSKRALA
;
A
#
# COMPACT_ATOMS: atom_id res chain seq x y z
N MET A 1 9.23 12.95 16.93
CA MET A 1 8.08 12.19 16.38
C MET A 1 8.16 11.92 14.87
N MET A 2 8.74 12.80 14.03
CA MET A 2 8.77 12.57 12.56
C MET A 2 9.64 11.39 12.08
N VAL A 3 10.76 11.10 12.74
CA VAL A 3 11.72 10.07 12.27
C VAL A 3 11.10 8.69 12.17
N LEU A 4 10.30 8.29 13.17
CA LEU A 4 9.69 6.96 13.19
C LEU A 4 8.69 6.80 12.03
N SER A 5 7.82 7.79 11.82
CA SER A 5 6.88 7.80 10.70
C SER A 5 7.59 7.73 9.35
N SER A 6 8.66 8.50 9.18
CA SER A 6 9.46 8.48 7.94
C SER A 6 10.11 7.11 7.71
N LEU A 7 10.66 6.47 8.75
CA LEU A 7 11.23 5.12 8.63
C LEU A 7 10.17 4.09 8.24
N PHE A 8 8.98 4.16 8.82
CA PHE A 8 7.87 3.27 8.45
C PHE A 8 7.45 3.48 7.00
N VAL A 9 7.26 4.73 6.56
CA VAL A 9 6.83 5.04 5.19
C VAL A 9 7.88 4.58 4.19
N VAL A 10 9.16 4.94 4.40
CA VAL A 10 10.25 4.57 3.48
C VAL A 10 10.45 3.06 3.46
N GLY A 11 10.51 2.41 4.62
CA GLY A 11 10.71 0.97 4.73
C GLY A 11 9.58 0.16 4.08
N THR A 12 8.32 0.56 4.27
CA THR A 12 7.18 -0.11 3.62
C THR A 12 7.14 0.15 2.11
N SER A 13 7.51 1.35 1.66
CA SER A 13 7.61 1.66 0.23
C SER A 13 8.71 0.85 -0.47
N MET A 14 9.84 0.66 0.21
CA MET A 14 10.91 -0.24 -0.22
C MET A 14 10.43 -1.69 -0.34
N LEU A 15 9.81 -2.23 0.72
CA LEU A 15 9.28 -3.59 0.72
C LEU A 15 8.21 -3.81 -0.35
N ALA A 16 7.43 -2.78 -0.67
CA ALA A 16 6.40 -2.82 -1.70
C ALA A 16 6.95 -2.77 -3.14
N GLY A 17 8.25 -2.57 -3.34
CA GLY A 17 8.86 -2.50 -4.68
C GLY A 17 8.83 -1.11 -5.31
N ALA A 18 8.62 -0.03 -4.54
CA ALA A 18 8.64 1.33 -5.10
C ALA A 18 10.04 1.78 -5.57
N PHE A 19 11.10 1.13 -5.07
CA PHE A 19 12.49 1.50 -5.32
C PHE A 19 13.21 0.51 -6.25
N TRP A 20 12.67 -0.69 -6.44
CA TRP A 20 13.28 -1.77 -7.23
C TRP A 20 12.20 -2.74 -7.73
N SER A 21 12.49 -3.47 -8.81
CA SER A 21 11.59 -4.55 -9.24
C SER A 21 11.56 -5.69 -8.22
N LEU A 22 10.37 -6.19 -7.93
CA LEU A 22 10.17 -7.32 -7.00
C LEU A 22 10.81 -8.62 -7.50
N ASP A 23 11.11 -8.72 -8.79
CA ASP A 23 11.80 -9.89 -9.38
C ASP A 23 13.26 -10.02 -8.89
N LEU A 24 13.84 -8.94 -8.35
CA LEU A 24 15.23 -8.90 -7.90
C LEU A 24 15.40 -9.24 -6.42
N VAL A 25 14.30 -9.38 -5.67
CA VAL A 25 14.32 -9.67 -4.23
C VAL A 25 13.92 -11.11 -3.93
N SER A 26 14.17 -11.56 -2.69
CA SER A 26 13.87 -12.92 -2.27
C SER A 26 12.37 -13.24 -2.31
N PRO A 27 11.98 -14.53 -2.47
CA PRO A 27 10.56 -14.93 -2.50
C PRO A 27 9.78 -14.49 -1.25
N THR A 28 10.42 -14.45 -0.08
CA THR A 28 9.81 -13.95 1.15
C THR A 28 9.45 -12.48 1.05
N MET A 29 10.33 -11.65 0.46
CA MET A 29 10.06 -10.23 0.26
C MET A 29 8.96 -10.00 -0.77
N GLN A 30 8.95 -10.78 -1.85
CA GLN A 30 7.87 -10.76 -2.85
C GLN A 30 6.51 -11.07 -2.19
N MET A 31 6.47 -12.09 -1.33
CA MET A 31 5.26 -12.43 -0.56
C MET A 31 4.84 -11.27 0.34
N VAL A 32 5.75 -10.64 1.07
CA VAL A 32 5.44 -9.48 1.93
C VAL A 32 4.91 -8.31 1.11
N ALA A 33 5.47 -8.05 -0.07
CA ALA A 33 5.04 -6.97 -0.95
C ALA A 33 3.55 -7.09 -1.34
N THR A 34 3.02 -8.32 -1.49
CA THR A 34 1.59 -8.55 -1.80
C THR A 34 0.62 -8.04 -0.74
N TRP A 35 1.10 -7.80 0.50
CA TRP A 35 0.31 -7.29 1.62
C TRP A 35 0.45 -5.77 1.83
N MET A 36 1.37 -5.12 1.10
CA MET A 36 1.62 -3.71 1.27
C MET A 36 0.66 -2.89 0.40
N PRO A 37 -0.08 -1.91 0.97
CA PRO A 37 -0.98 -1.08 0.18
C PRO A 37 -0.21 -0.30 -0.90
N GLN A 38 1.04 0.10 -0.64
CA GLN A 38 1.90 0.75 -1.63
C GLN A 38 2.13 -0.14 -2.88
N GLY A 39 2.19 -1.47 -2.72
CA GLY A 39 2.38 -2.39 -3.83
C GLY A 39 1.17 -2.40 -4.76
N TRP A 40 -0.03 -2.44 -4.19
CA TRP A 40 -1.27 -2.35 -4.98
C TRP A 40 -1.40 -1.02 -5.74
N ALA A 41 -0.83 0.07 -5.20
CA ALA A 41 -0.78 1.35 -5.91
C ALA A 41 0.16 1.31 -7.12
N LEU A 42 1.32 0.68 -6.97
CA LEU A 42 2.26 0.51 -8.07
C LEU A 42 1.70 -0.41 -9.15
N ASP A 43 1.02 -1.50 -8.78
CA ASP A 43 0.34 -2.39 -9.71
C ASP A 43 -0.74 -1.64 -10.50
N ALA A 44 -1.58 -0.84 -9.82
CA ALA A 44 -2.61 -0.04 -10.46
C ALA A 44 -2.02 0.96 -11.46
N LEU A 45 -0.93 1.64 -11.09
CA LEU A 45 -0.22 2.57 -11.95
C LEU A 45 0.42 1.86 -13.15
N GLY A 46 1.07 0.72 -12.94
CA GLY A 46 1.67 -0.08 -14.00
C GLY A 46 0.63 -0.54 -15.03
N LEU A 47 -0.51 -1.07 -14.58
CA LEU A 47 -1.62 -1.47 -15.45
C LEU A 47 -2.21 -0.27 -16.21
N ALA A 48 -2.34 0.88 -15.55
CA ALA A 48 -2.84 2.10 -16.18
C ALA A 48 -1.87 2.64 -17.25
N PHE A 49 -0.56 2.61 -17.00
CA PHE A 49 0.45 3.07 -17.96
C PHE A 49 0.63 2.11 -19.15
N ASN A 50 0.43 0.81 -18.95
CA ASN A 50 0.51 -0.18 -20.02
C ASN A 50 -0.75 -0.25 -20.89
N GLY A 51 -1.78 0.55 -20.58
CA GLY A 51 -3.03 0.59 -21.33
C GLY A 51 -3.89 -0.69 -21.17
N GLU A 52 -3.65 -1.47 -20.11
CA GLU A 52 -4.40 -2.68 -19.84
C GLU A 52 -5.85 -2.39 -19.40
N SER A 53 -6.73 -3.37 -19.59
CA SER A 53 -8.17 -3.23 -19.33
C SER A 53 -8.46 -2.74 -17.91
N GLY A 54 -9.42 -1.82 -17.78
CA GLY A 54 -9.73 -1.15 -16.50
C GLY A 54 -10.04 -2.10 -15.34
N ALA A 55 -10.47 -3.35 -15.60
CA ALA A 55 -10.77 -4.33 -14.56
C ALA A 55 -9.60 -4.55 -13.58
N GLY A 56 -8.36 -4.68 -14.08
CA GLY A 56 -7.18 -4.86 -13.22
C GLY A 56 -6.88 -3.63 -12.37
N VAL A 57 -6.98 -2.44 -12.98
CA VAL A 57 -6.81 -1.14 -12.31
C VAL A 57 -7.88 -0.94 -11.23
N TYR A 58 -9.14 -1.29 -11.51
CA TYR A 58 -10.25 -1.18 -10.55
C TYR A 58 -10.10 -2.14 -9.37
N VAL A 59 -9.57 -3.35 -9.58
CA VAL A 59 -9.33 -4.30 -8.48
C VAL A 59 -8.23 -3.76 -7.55
N ALA A 60 -7.10 -3.31 -8.11
CA ALA A 60 -6.01 -2.76 -7.32
C ALA A 60 -6.40 -1.45 -6.61
N GLY A 61 -7.07 -0.54 -7.33
CA GLY A 61 -7.63 0.69 -6.77
C GLY A 61 -8.71 0.44 -5.72
N GLY A 62 -9.55 -0.59 -5.89
CA GLY A 62 -10.57 -0.98 -4.92
C GLY A 62 -9.97 -1.46 -3.60
N LYS A 63 -8.92 -2.29 -3.65
CA LYS A 63 -8.19 -2.75 -2.44
C LYS A 63 -7.61 -1.57 -1.67
N LEU A 64 -7.01 -0.61 -2.36
CA LEU A 64 -6.48 0.64 -1.78
C LEU A 64 -7.57 1.48 -1.13
N PHE A 65 -8.68 1.69 -1.83
CA PHE A 65 -9.78 2.49 -1.30
C PHE A 65 -10.34 1.87 -0.01
N LEU A 66 -10.56 0.56 -0.01
CA LEU A 66 -11.04 -0.17 1.17
C LEU A 66 -10.08 -0.08 2.34
N THR A 67 -8.78 -0.24 2.11
CA THR A 67 -7.78 -0.09 3.19
C THR A 67 -7.75 1.34 3.73
N GLY A 68 -7.86 2.36 2.88
CA GLY A 68 -7.97 3.75 3.28
C GLY A 68 -9.21 4.02 4.16
N VAL A 69 -10.38 3.51 3.75
CA VAL A 69 -11.63 3.63 4.51
C VAL A 69 -11.51 2.94 5.88
N ILE A 70 -10.93 1.74 5.95
CA ILE A 70 -10.71 1.03 7.20
C ILE A 70 -9.77 1.81 8.12
N ALA A 71 -8.63 2.28 7.61
CA ALA A 71 -7.66 3.04 8.38
C ALA A 71 -8.25 4.35 8.93
N PHE A 72 -9.02 5.07 8.10
CA PHE A 72 -9.73 6.27 8.51
C PHE A 72 -10.82 5.99 9.56
N SER A 73 -11.58 4.92 9.38
CA SER A 73 -12.63 4.55 10.35
C SER A 73 -12.04 4.16 11.71
N LEU A 74 -10.93 3.40 11.71
CA LEU A 74 -10.21 3.04 12.93
C LEU A 74 -9.60 4.27 13.62
N SER A 75 -9.08 5.24 12.86
CA SER A 75 -8.54 6.48 13.45
C SER A 75 -9.62 7.30 14.12
N LEU A 76 -10.83 7.39 13.53
CA LEU A 76 -11.98 8.04 14.13
C LEU A 76 -12.43 7.33 15.42
N LEU A 77 -12.46 6.00 15.43
CA LEU A 77 -12.82 5.21 16.62
C LEU A 77 -11.80 5.40 17.76
N TRP A 78 -10.51 5.42 17.44
CA TRP A 78 -9.46 5.66 18.42
C TRP A 78 -9.54 7.08 19.00
N SER A 79 -9.77 8.08 18.16
CA SER A 79 -9.94 9.48 18.58
C SER A 79 -11.10 9.64 19.57
N LYS A 80 -12.25 8.99 19.30
CA LYS A 80 -13.39 9.00 20.22
C LYS A 80 -13.10 8.32 21.56
N ARG A 81 -12.27 7.27 21.58
CA ARG A 81 -11.86 6.58 22.82
C ARG A 81 -10.83 7.35 23.63
N ALA A 82 -10.00 8.17 22.99
CA ALA A 82 -8.99 8.98 23.69
C ALA A 82 -9.58 10.21 24.42
N LEU A 83 -10.84 10.56 24.13
CA LEU A 83 -11.54 11.71 24.72
C LEU A 83 -12.58 11.31 25.80
N ALA A 84 -12.76 10.02 26.05
CA ALA A 84 -13.67 9.46 27.05
C ALA A 84 -12.90 8.91 28.25
#